data_AF-A0A6A3DFR5-F1
#
_entry.id   AF-A0A6A3DFR5-F1
#
_cell.length_a   1.000
_cell.length_b   1.000
_cell.length_c   1.000
_cell.angle_alpha   90.00
_cell.angle_beta   90.00
_cell.angle_gamma   90.00
#
_symmetry.space_group_name_H-M   'P 1'
#
loop_
_entity.id
_entity.type
_entity.pdbx_description
1 polymer ?
#
loop_
_entity_poly.entity_id
_entity_poly.type
_entity_poly.pdbx_seq_one_letter_code
_entity_poly.pdbx_strand_id
1 'polypeptide(L)'
;MHWTVIVVTIDNGNVRGHIYDPLHSPKHQKQLECAWHDTMLPFLRAWAAHRASYATDEYQHPDRVPKEFVQSPQQPAGGSCGIMVLAMVHTLARVPSRGFVIENVTADYVKVIRLRFLWVVMCGSLIHATEQDADDAARATDEDLVNAFKTQAP
;
A
#
# COMPACT_ATOMS: atom_id res chain seq x y z
N MET A 1 18.66 1.36 -9.96
CA MET A 1 17.38 1.83 -9.38
C MET A 1 16.74 0.65 -8.67
N HIS A 2 16.27 0.82 -7.43
CA HIS A 2 15.70 -0.24 -6.61
C HIS A 2 14.37 0.24 -6.03
N TRP A 3 13.35 -0.60 -6.09
CA TRP A 3 11.98 -0.26 -5.71
C TRP A 3 11.58 -1.04 -4.45
N THR A 4 10.95 -0.33 -3.53
CA THR A 4 10.43 -0.82 -2.25
C THR A 4 9.11 -0.09 -2.00
N VAL A 5 8.30 -0.58 -1.06
CA VAL A 5 7.02 0.06 -0.74
C VAL A 5 6.71 -0.02 0.74
N ILE A 6 6.16 1.06 1.27
CA ILE A 6 5.51 1.11 2.57
C ILE A 6 4.02 1.21 2.30
N VAL A 7 3.26 0.20 2.72
CA VAL A 7 1.80 0.20 2.64
C VAL A 7 1.25 0.43 4.03
N VAL A 8 0.28 1.33 4.16
CA VAL A 8 -0.47 1.51 5.41
C VAL A 8 -1.86 0.93 5.21
N THR A 9 -2.27 0.03 6.09
CA THR A 9 -3.63 -0.48 6.15
C THR A 9 -4.37 0.17 7.31
N ILE A 10 -5.67 0.34 7.12
CA ILE A 10 -6.60 0.90 8.09
C ILE A 10 -7.79 -0.06 8.12
N ASP A 11 -8.02 -0.71 9.26
CA ASP A 11 -9.13 -1.64 9.43
C ASP A 11 -9.74 -1.51 10.82
N ASN A 12 -11.02 -1.16 10.90
CA ASN A 12 -11.75 -0.90 12.15
C ASN A 12 -10.99 0.04 13.08
N GLY A 13 -10.45 1.12 12.52
CA GLY A 13 -9.61 2.10 13.22
C GLY A 13 -8.21 1.63 13.61
N ASN A 14 -7.81 0.40 13.30
CA ASN A 14 -6.44 -0.06 13.48
C ASN A 14 -5.58 0.35 12.29
N VAL A 15 -4.62 1.23 12.53
CA VAL A 15 -3.62 1.62 11.52
C VAL A 15 -2.38 0.73 11.67
N ARG A 16 -1.91 0.15 10.57
CA ARG A 16 -0.69 -0.68 10.54
C ARG A 16 0.16 -0.37 9.32
N GLY A 17 1.47 -0.28 9.52
CA GLY A 17 2.46 -0.18 8.45
C GLY A 17 2.99 -1.55 8.02
N HIS A 18 3.18 -1.73 6.72
CA HIS A 18 3.78 -2.90 6.11
C HIS A 18 4.92 -2.46 5.20
N ILE A 19 6.14 -2.81 5.58
CA ILE A 19 7.36 -2.39 4.89
C ILE A 19 7.84 -3.57 4.04
N TYR A 20 7.86 -3.39 2.73
CA TYR A 20 8.19 -4.46 1.79
C TYR A 20 9.37 -4.09 0.88
N ASP A 21 10.42 -4.92 0.96
CA ASP A 21 11.56 -4.91 0.04
C ASP A 21 11.66 -6.28 -0.65
N PRO A 22 11.40 -6.39 -1.97
CA PRO A 22 11.51 -7.67 -2.67
C PRO A 22 12.91 -8.30 -2.67
N LEU A 23 13.98 -7.58 -2.30
CA LEU A 23 15.35 -8.10 -2.13
C LEU A 23 15.70 -8.52 -0.69
N HIS A 24 14.94 -8.08 0.32
CA HIS A 24 15.30 -8.18 1.75
C HIS A 24 16.76 -7.79 2.06
N SER A 25 17.24 -6.70 1.46
CA SER A 25 18.58 -6.21 1.73
C SER A 25 18.63 -5.55 3.11
N PRO A 26 19.53 -5.96 4.03
CA PRO A 26 19.65 -5.30 5.34
C PRO A 26 19.96 -3.80 5.23
N LYS A 27 20.69 -3.40 4.19
CA LYS A 27 20.97 -2.00 3.90
C LYS A 27 19.70 -1.21 3.57
N HIS A 28 18.80 -1.80 2.78
CA HIS A 28 17.53 -1.15 2.41
C HIS A 28 16.53 -1.17 3.56
N GLN A 29 16.53 -2.21 4.39
CA GLN A 29 15.69 -2.26 5.60
C GLN A 29 15.95 -1.04 6.50
N LYS A 30 17.21 -0.70 6.77
CA LYS A 30 17.55 0.51 7.54
C LYS A 30 17.02 1.80 6.88
N GLN A 31 17.15 1.92 5.56
CA GLN A 31 16.65 3.09 4.82
C GLN A 31 15.13 3.19 4.87
N LEU A 32 14.43 2.06 4.77
CA LEU A 32 12.98 1.99 4.88
C LEU A 32 12.50 2.29 6.30
N GLU A 33 13.29 1.91 7.30
CA GLU A 33 13.04 2.28 8.69
C GLU A 33 13.14 3.80 8.89
N CYS A 34 14.18 4.44 8.33
CA CYS A 34 14.26 5.89 8.29
C CYS A 34 13.06 6.49 7.55
N ALA A 35 12.69 6.00 6.36
CA ALA A 35 11.53 6.50 5.62
C ALA A 35 10.21 6.35 6.39
N TRP A 36 10.04 5.26 7.14
CA TRP A 36 8.90 5.09 8.04
C TRP A 36 8.86 6.17 9.12
N HIS A 37 10.00 6.43 9.78
CA HIS A 37 10.07 7.37 10.89
C HIS A 37 10.06 8.85 10.46
N ASP A 38 10.75 9.17 9.38
CA ASP A 38 11.04 10.54 8.95
C ASP A 38 10.00 11.06 7.96
N THR A 39 9.24 10.17 7.30
CA THR A 39 8.25 10.55 6.27
C THR A 39 6.86 10.00 6.58
N MET A 40 6.72 8.68 6.73
CA MET A 40 5.39 8.07 6.85
C MET A 40 4.69 8.41 8.17
N LEU A 41 5.36 8.28 9.32
CA LEU A 41 4.76 8.61 10.62
C LEU A 41 4.35 10.09 10.74
N PRO A 42 5.18 11.08 10.33
CA PRO A 42 4.76 12.47 10.27
C PRO A 42 3.53 12.69 9.37
N PHE A 43 3.50 12.04 8.20
CA PHE A 43 2.35 12.10 7.30
C PHE A 43 1.08 11.55 7.97
N LEU A 44 1.14 10.37 8.59
CA LEU A 44 -0.01 9.77 9.26
C LEU A 44 -0.55 10.64 10.39
N ARG A 45 0.33 11.29 11.16
CA ARG A 45 -0.07 12.24 12.21
C ARG A 45 -0.74 13.48 11.64
N ALA A 46 -0.18 14.06 10.58
CA ALA A 46 -0.77 15.23 9.91
C ALA A 46 -2.14 14.89 9.30
N TRP A 47 -2.23 13.73 8.63
CA TRP A 47 -3.47 13.21 8.09
C TRP A 47 -4.52 12.97 9.18
N ALA A 48 -4.16 12.35 10.31
CA ALA A 48 -5.09 12.13 11.41
C ALA A 48 -5.57 13.45 12.04
N ALA A 49 -4.69 14.45 12.20
CA ALA A 49 -5.06 15.77 12.69
C ALA A 49 -5.99 16.51 11.73
N HIS A 50 -5.73 16.41 10.41
CA HIS A 50 -6.63 16.96 9.40
C HIS A 50 -7.99 16.27 9.43
N ARG A 51 -8.02 14.94 9.53
CA ARG A 51 -9.24 14.14 9.65
C ARG A 51 -10.10 14.52 10.85
N ALA A 52 -9.47 14.77 12.00
CA ALA A 52 -10.18 15.21 13.20
C ALA A 52 -10.93 16.55 13.03
N SER A 53 -10.63 17.33 11.99
CA SER A 53 -11.37 18.56 11.69
C SER A 53 -12.72 18.34 11.01
N TYR A 54 -12.96 17.16 10.42
CA TYR A 54 -14.17 16.88 9.63
C TYR A 54 -14.87 15.56 9.95
N ALA A 55 -14.16 14.57 10.49
CA ALA A 55 -14.75 13.29 10.89
C ALA A 55 -15.49 13.43 12.23
N THR A 56 -16.66 12.79 12.33
CA THR A 56 -17.52 12.82 13.52
C THR A 56 -17.36 11.60 14.44
N ASP A 57 -16.42 10.70 14.13
CA ASP A 57 -16.12 9.53 14.97
C ASP A 57 -15.10 9.84 16.06
N GLU A 58 -15.05 8.95 17.06
CA GLU A 58 -14.15 9.04 18.21
C GLU A 58 -12.75 8.46 17.94
N TYR A 59 -12.34 8.36 16.67
CA TYR A 59 -11.05 7.77 16.33
C TYR A 59 -9.89 8.56 16.98
N GLN A 60 -9.11 7.85 17.79
CA GLN A 60 -7.87 8.35 18.36
C GLN A 60 -6.70 7.71 17.64
N HIS A 61 -5.84 8.53 17.03
CA HIS A 61 -4.62 8.03 16.40
C HIS A 61 -3.72 7.41 17.48
N PRO A 62 -3.25 6.16 17.31
CA PRO A 62 -2.44 5.51 18.32
C PRO A 62 -1.09 6.21 18.49
N ASP A 63 -0.63 6.36 19.74
CA ASP A 63 0.70 6.90 20.07
C ASP A 63 1.83 6.17 19.32
N ARG A 64 1.63 4.87 19.10
CA ARG A 64 2.51 4.00 18.34
C ARG A 64 1.73 3.26 17.27
N VAL A 65 1.96 3.61 16.01
CA VAL A 65 1.48 2.84 14.87
C VAL A 65 2.35 1.57 14.72
N PRO A 66 1.77 0.36 14.87
CA PRO A 66 2.50 -0.88 14.65
C PRO A 66 2.98 -0.98 13.20
N LYS A 67 4.15 -1.59 13.02
CA LYS A 67 4.72 -1.85 11.69
C LYS A 67 5.35 -3.23 11.64
N GLU A 68 5.36 -3.83 10.46
CA GLU A 68 6.06 -5.08 10.19
C GLU A 68 6.88 -5.01 8.92
N PHE A 69 7.99 -5.76 8.88
CA PHE A 69 8.74 -6.00 7.65
C PHE A 69 8.19 -7.25 6.99
N VAL A 70 7.60 -7.06 5.82
CA VAL A 70 7.05 -8.14 5.01
C VAL A 70 8.21 -8.93 4.42
N GLN A 71 8.30 -10.22 4.80
CA GLN A 71 9.39 -11.13 4.42
C GLN A 71 9.09 -11.95 3.16
N SER A 72 7.99 -11.69 2.46
CA SER A 72 7.60 -12.43 1.26
C SER A 72 6.49 -11.72 0.49
N PRO A 73 6.40 -11.90 -0.83
CA PRO A 73 7.25 -12.75 -1.67
C PRO A 73 8.61 -12.12 -1.98
N GLN A 74 9.65 -12.94 -2.15
CA GLN A 74 10.96 -12.48 -2.63
C GLN A 74 11.02 -12.50 -4.15
N GLN A 75 11.77 -11.59 -4.74
CA GLN A 75 12.07 -11.71 -6.16
C GLN A 75 13.07 -12.85 -6.41
N PRO A 76 12.87 -13.67 -7.45
CA PRO A 76 13.78 -14.77 -7.78
C PRO A 76 15.12 -14.31 -8.35
N ALA A 77 15.20 -13.06 -8.86
CA ALA A 77 16.40 -12.46 -9.44
C ALA A 77 16.40 -10.95 -9.18
N GLY A 78 17.57 -10.33 -9.04
CA GLY A 78 17.71 -8.93 -8.56
C GLY A 78 17.17 -7.79 -9.44
N GLY A 79 16.51 -8.09 -10.56
CA GLY A 79 15.99 -7.11 -11.53
C GLY A 79 14.46 -6.96 -11.53
N SER A 80 13.76 -7.48 -10.53
CA SER A 80 12.29 -7.56 -10.55
C SER A 80 11.60 -6.75 -9.45
N CYS A 81 12.34 -6.04 -8.60
CA CYS A 81 11.79 -5.26 -7.48
C CYS A 81 10.62 -4.34 -7.87
N GLY A 82 10.70 -3.62 -8.99
CA GLY A 82 9.62 -2.72 -9.43
C GLY A 82 8.31 -3.47 -9.72
N ILE A 83 8.37 -4.57 -10.48
CA ILE A 83 7.15 -5.33 -10.80
C ILE A 83 6.60 -6.07 -9.57
N MET A 84 7.47 -6.45 -8.63
CA MET A 84 7.06 -7.08 -7.37
C MET A 84 6.30 -6.10 -6.47
N VAL A 85 6.80 -4.87 -6.34
CA VAL A 85 6.10 -3.79 -5.61
C VAL A 85 4.72 -3.54 -6.23
N LEU A 86 4.64 -3.38 -7.56
CA LEU A 86 3.38 -3.14 -8.25
C LEU A 86 2.38 -4.30 -8.06
N ALA A 87 2.85 -5.55 -8.20
CA ALA A 87 2.02 -6.72 -7.95
C ALA A 87 1.49 -6.77 -6.51
N MET A 88 2.30 -6.33 -5.54
CA MET A 88 1.90 -6.34 -4.14
C MET A 88 0.87 -5.27 -3.82
N VAL A 89 1.08 -4.05 -4.28
CA VAL A 89 0.09 -2.97 -4.16
C VAL A 89 -1.23 -3.37 -4.85
N HIS A 90 -1.16 -3.90 -6.07
CA HIS A 90 -2.35 -4.35 -6.80
C HIS A 90 -3.11 -5.46 -6.04
N THR A 91 -2.40 -6.42 -5.46
CA THR A 91 -3.01 -7.53 -4.72
C THR A 91 -3.75 -7.02 -3.48
N LEU A 92 -3.12 -6.15 -2.70
CA LEU A 92 -3.73 -5.56 -1.50
C LEU A 92 -4.95 -4.70 -1.86
N ALA A 93 -4.86 -3.89 -2.92
CA ALA A 93 -5.95 -3.03 -3.35
C ALA A 93 -7.15 -3.80 -3.93
N ARG A 94 -6.91 -4.92 -4.64
CA ARG A 94 -7.98 -5.70 -5.29
C ARG A 94 -8.55 -6.82 -4.44
N VAL A 95 -7.74 -7.41 -3.57
CA VAL A 95 -8.14 -8.56 -2.75
C VAL A 95 -7.65 -8.34 -1.31
N PRO A 96 -8.31 -7.45 -0.54
CA PRO A 96 -7.87 -7.09 0.81
C PRO A 96 -7.73 -8.31 1.74
N SER A 97 -8.60 -9.31 1.57
CA SER A 97 -8.58 -10.57 2.32
C SER A 97 -7.35 -11.44 2.06
N ARG A 98 -6.63 -11.21 0.96
CA ARG A 98 -5.45 -11.99 0.59
C ARG A 98 -4.23 -11.55 1.37
N GLY A 99 -4.13 -10.28 1.76
CA GLY A 99 -2.98 -9.75 2.51
C GLY A 99 -1.63 -10.02 1.81
N PHE A 100 -0.56 -10.11 2.59
CA PHE A 100 0.78 -10.49 2.11
C PHE A 100 0.91 -12.01 2.08
N VAL A 101 0.34 -12.68 1.07
CA VAL A 101 0.46 -14.14 0.96
C VAL A 101 1.90 -14.54 0.68
N ILE A 102 2.38 -15.50 1.48
CA ILE A 102 3.66 -16.17 1.32
C ILE A 102 3.55 -17.14 0.13
N GLU A 103 3.78 -16.64 -1.08
CA GLU A 103 3.93 -17.46 -2.30
C GLU A 103 5.37 -17.41 -2.81
N ASN A 104 5.90 -18.55 -3.25
CA ASN A 104 7.21 -18.60 -3.93
C ASN A 104 7.04 -18.04 -5.35
N VAL A 105 7.63 -16.87 -5.59
CA VAL A 105 7.61 -16.22 -6.91
C VAL A 105 8.79 -16.68 -7.75
N THR A 106 8.50 -17.47 -8.80
CA THR A 106 9.52 -17.98 -9.73
C THR A 106 9.84 -16.97 -10.83
N ALA A 107 10.97 -17.16 -11.52
CA ALA A 107 11.35 -16.29 -12.63
C ALA A 107 10.31 -16.28 -13.77
N ASP A 108 9.69 -17.42 -14.05
CA ASP A 108 8.62 -17.50 -15.05
C ASP A 108 7.34 -16.81 -14.57
N TYR A 109 7.03 -16.90 -13.27
CA TYR A 109 5.91 -16.15 -12.71
C TYR A 109 6.11 -14.64 -12.86
N VAL A 110 7.34 -14.14 -12.64
CA VAL A 110 7.68 -12.73 -12.89
C VAL A 110 7.46 -12.33 -14.36
N LYS A 111 7.81 -13.20 -15.32
CA LYS A 111 7.54 -12.93 -16.75
C LYS A 111 6.04 -12.78 -17.02
N VAL A 112 5.21 -13.63 -16.43
CA VAL A 112 3.74 -13.54 -16.54
C VAL A 112 3.21 -12.26 -15.91
N ILE A 113 3.68 -11.88 -14.72
CA ILE A 113 3.29 -10.60 -14.08
C ILE A 113 3.65 -9.42 -14.99
N ARG A 114 4.89 -9.38 -15.52
CA ARG A 114 5.31 -8.33 -16.45
C ARG A 114 4.42 -8.25 -17.69
N LEU A 115 4.09 -9.40 -18.29
CA LEU A 115 3.23 -9.45 -19.47
C LEU A 115 1.81 -8.94 -19.16
N ARG A 116 1.25 -9.33 -18.00
CA ARG A 116 -0.07 -8.83 -17.56
C ARG A 116 -0.07 -7.32 -17.35
N PHE A 117 0.95 -6.79 -16.67
CA PHE A 117 1.08 -5.34 -16.49
C PHE A 117 1.26 -4.61 -17.83
N LEU A 118 2.08 -5.15 -18.73
CA LEU A 118 2.25 -4.59 -20.07
C LEU A 118 0.93 -4.59 -20.84
N TRP A 119 0.14 -5.66 -20.76
CA TRP A 119 -1.20 -5.71 -21.36
C TRP A 119 -2.14 -4.66 -20.76
N VAL A 120 -2.12 -4.46 -19.44
CA VAL A 120 -2.91 -3.39 -18.79
C VAL A 120 -2.49 -2.02 -19.32
N VAL A 121 -1.20 -1.74 -19.48
CA VAL A 121 -0.69 -0.45 -19.98
C VAL A 121 -0.92 -0.26 -21.49
N MET A 122 -0.88 -1.31 -22.29
CA MET A 122 -1.04 -1.17 -23.75
C MET A 122 -2.48 -1.27 -24.21
N CYS A 123 -3.30 -2.06 -23.52
CA CYS A 123 -4.64 -2.44 -23.97
C CYS A 123 -5.73 -2.10 -22.95
N GLY A 124 -5.39 -1.97 -21.67
CA GLY A 124 -6.36 -1.73 -20.59
C GLY A 124 -6.45 -0.28 -20.13
N SER A 125 -5.44 0.55 -20.38
CA SER A 125 -5.45 1.96 -19.99
C SER A 125 -6.15 2.80 -21.04
N LEU A 126 -7.41 3.14 -20.79
CA LEU A 126 -8.11 4.22 -21.45
C LEU A 126 -7.68 5.54 -20.79
N ILE A 127 -7.33 6.54 -21.60
CA ILE A 127 -7.07 7.91 -21.11
C ILE A 127 -8.45 8.55 -20.87
N HIS A 128 -8.86 8.65 -19.61
CA HIS A 128 -10.05 9.41 -19.22
C HIS A 128 -9.72 10.91 -19.14
N ALA A 129 -10.68 11.78 -19.46
CA ALA A 129 -10.57 13.22 -19.23
C ALA A 129 -10.61 13.49 -17.72
N THR A 130 -9.66 14.26 -17.21
CA THR A 130 -9.00 14.01 -15.91
C THR A 130 -9.52 14.77 -14.71
N GLU A 131 -10.46 15.71 -14.82
CA GLU A 131 -10.72 16.62 -13.68
C GLU A 131 -11.95 16.21 -12.86
N GLN A 132 -13.13 16.09 -13.47
CA GLN A 132 -14.36 15.80 -12.72
C GLN A 132 -14.38 14.37 -12.15
N ASP A 133 -13.93 13.38 -12.93
CA ASP A 133 -13.88 11.97 -12.52
C ASP A 133 -12.83 11.75 -11.39
N ALA A 134 -11.77 12.56 -11.37
CA ALA A 134 -10.71 12.43 -10.36
C ALA A 134 -11.15 12.99 -9.01
N ASP A 135 -11.84 14.12 -8.98
CA ASP A 135 -12.37 14.70 -7.74
C ASP A 135 -13.44 13.81 -7.12
N ASP A 136 -14.32 13.23 -7.94
CA ASP A 136 -15.33 12.28 -7.47
C ASP A 136 -14.69 10.98 -6.95
N ALA A 137 -13.66 10.45 -7.62
CA ALA A 137 -12.92 9.28 -7.16
C ALA A 137 -12.11 9.55 -5.87
N ALA A 138 -11.53 10.75 -5.74
CA ALA A 138 -10.83 11.18 -4.54
C ALA A 138 -11.80 11.28 -3.36
N ARG A 139 -12.98 11.88 -3.57
CA ARG A 139 -14.03 11.96 -2.55
C ARG A 139 -14.54 10.57 -2.16
N ALA A 140 -14.79 9.68 -3.12
CA ALA A 140 -15.18 8.30 -2.84
C ALA A 140 -14.10 7.54 -2.04
N THR A 141 -12.83 7.76 -2.36
CA THR A 141 -11.71 7.17 -1.61
C THR A 141 -11.66 7.72 -0.18
N ASP A 142 -11.84 9.02 0.02
CA ASP A 142 -11.91 9.63 1.36
C ASP A 142 -13.10 9.09 2.16
N GLU A 143 -14.27 8.93 1.52
CA GLU A 143 -15.45 8.30 2.14
C GLU A 143 -15.17 6.84 2.57
N ASP A 144 -14.55 6.04 1.70
CA ASP A 144 -14.15 4.66 2.02
C ASP A 144 -13.16 4.62 3.19
N LEU A 145 -12.17 5.53 3.18
CA LEU A 145 -11.21 5.66 4.26
C LEU A 145 -11.89 6.06 5.58
N VAL A 146 -12.84 7.00 5.55
CA VAL A 146 -13.62 7.39 6.74
C VAL A 146 -14.47 6.22 7.23
N ASN A 147 -15.11 5.48 6.33
CA ASN A 147 -15.94 4.33 6.68
C ASN A 147 -15.13 3.19 7.30
N ALA A 148 -13.87 3.00 6.92
CA ALA A 148 -12.98 2.00 7.54
C ALA A 148 -12.72 2.23 9.04
N PHE A 149 -13.05 3.42 9.57
CA PHE A 149 -13.00 3.73 11.02
C PHE A 149 -14.32 3.52 11.75
N LYS A 150 -15.44 3.40 11.01
CA LYS A 150 -16.74 3.13 11.61
C LYS A 150 -16.79 1.65 11.93
N THR A 151 -16.71 1.31 13.22
CA THR A 151 -17.00 -0.05 13.69
C THR A 151 -18.33 -0.51 13.09
N GLN A 152 -18.34 -1.69 12.44
CA GLN A 152 -19.61 -2.37 12.18
C GLN A 152 -20.30 -2.53 13.54
N ALA A 153 -21.41 -1.82 13.74
CA ALA A 153 -22.25 -2.02 14.91
C ALA A 153 -22.68 -3.51 14.93
N PRO A 154 -22.71 -4.15 16.10
CA PRO A 154 -23.11 -5.56 16.23
C PRO A 154 -24.51 -5.83 15.68
#